data_AF-A0A536GMN6-F1
#
_entry.id   AF-A0A536GMN6-F1
#
_cell.length_a   1.000
_cell.length_b   1.000
_cell.length_c   1.000
_cell.angle_alpha   90.00
_cell.angle_beta   90.00
_cell.angle_gamma   90.00
#
_symmetry.space_group_name_H-M   'P 1'
#
loop_
_entity.id
_entity.type
_entity.pdbx_description
1 polymer ?
#
loop_
_entity_poly.entity_id
_entity_poly.type
_entity_poly.pdbx_seq_one_letter_code
_entity_poly.pdbx_strand_id
1 'polypeptide(L)'
;MLNRFFGQKPQEEPKRDTAITQERVGGDSMAESGYNPFKNSLSRTRKLFGRLSDSFVKQTPITDDLWDELEEALLSADVGPGTATWLMDRLHKRVAEEQMRNASQVQQ
;
A
#
# COMPACT_ATOMS: atom_id res chain seq x y z
N MET A 1 -53.09 64.16 24.12
CA MET A 1 -51.71 63.84 24.56
C MET A 1 -51.81 62.69 25.56
N LEU A 2 -51.04 61.61 25.58
CA LEU A 2 -50.27 60.83 24.60
C LEU A 2 -49.83 59.58 25.40
N ASN A 3 -50.15 58.37 24.93
CA ASN A 3 -49.60 57.02 25.28
C ASN A 3 -49.30 56.72 26.77
N ARG A 4 -50.00 55.85 27.53
CA ARG A 4 -50.52 54.46 27.34
C ARG A 4 -49.48 53.41 26.93
N PHE A 5 -49.61 52.23 27.57
CA PHE A 5 -48.79 50.99 27.53
C PHE A 5 -47.63 51.00 28.55
N PHE A 6 -47.82 50.48 29.78
CA PHE A 6 -47.79 49.04 30.13
C PHE A 6 -46.65 48.32 29.36
N GLY A 7 -45.56 47.87 29.96
CA GLY A 7 -45.36 47.42 31.35
C GLY A 7 -45.25 45.89 31.37
N GLN A 8 -44.03 45.37 31.25
CA GLN A 8 -43.73 43.94 31.40
C GLN A 8 -42.53 43.75 32.35
N LYS A 9 -42.62 42.68 33.17
CA LYS A 9 -41.60 42.20 34.10
C LYS A 9 -40.94 40.91 33.55
N PRO A 10 -39.73 40.53 34.01
CA PRO A 10 -38.95 39.39 33.49
C PRO A 10 -39.25 38.04 34.19
N GLN A 11 -38.83 36.91 33.58
CA GLN A 11 -38.17 35.73 34.20
C GLN A 11 -38.09 34.45 33.33
N GLU A 12 -37.17 33.55 33.69
CA GLU A 12 -36.74 32.28 33.05
C GLU A 12 -36.49 31.20 34.16
N GLU A 13 -36.32 29.89 33.99
CA GLU A 13 -36.19 28.91 32.87
C GLU A 13 -37.33 27.83 33.02
N PRO A 14 -37.51 26.81 32.13
CA PRO A 14 -36.83 25.53 32.40
C PRO A 14 -36.49 24.61 31.19
N LYS A 15 -35.50 23.73 31.39
CA LYS A 15 -35.11 22.57 30.53
C LYS A 15 -35.97 21.28 30.73
N ARG A 16 -35.69 20.26 29.86
CA ARG A 16 -35.99 18.79 29.92
C ARG A 16 -37.25 18.33 29.15
N ASP A 17 -37.31 17.22 28.40
CA ASP A 17 -36.37 16.15 27.96
C ASP A 17 -36.75 15.74 26.49
N THR A 18 -35.92 15.10 25.64
CA THR A 18 -35.88 13.62 25.48
C THR A 18 -34.97 13.13 24.32
N ALA A 19 -34.43 11.92 24.48
CA ALA A 19 -34.07 10.89 23.48
C ALA A 19 -33.29 11.21 22.17
N ILE A 20 -31.99 10.89 22.22
CA ILE A 20 -31.17 10.13 21.24
C ILE A 20 -31.65 10.05 19.77
N THR A 21 -30.81 10.55 18.86
CA THR A 21 -30.47 9.81 17.62
C THR A 21 -28.98 10.00 17.34
N GLN A 22 -28.26 8.89 17.22
CA GLN A 22 -26.89 8.89 16.71
C GLN A 22 -26.96 8.95 15.18
N GLU A 23 -26.27 9.90 14.56
CA GLU A 23 -25.81 9.72 13.19
C GLU A 23 -24.29 9.84 13.15
N ARG A 24 -23.66 8.94 12.38
CA ARG A 24 -22.24 8.65 12.51
C ARG A 24 -21.39 9.75 11.90
N VAL A 25 -20.20 9.95 12.46
CA VAL A 25 -19.13 10.71 11.83
C VAL A 25 -18.69 9.96 10.56
N GLY A 26 -19.36 10.26 9.45
CA GLY A 26 -18.97 9.87 8.10
C GLY A 26 -17.86 10.79 7.59
N GLY A 27 -16.70 10.71 8.23
CA GLY A 27 -15.51 11.36 7.71
C GLY A 27 -15.07 10.63 6.44
N ASP A 28 -15.50 11.11 5.28
CA ASP A 28 -14.86 10.80 4.00
C ASP A 28 -13.48 11.49 4.00
N SER A 29 -12.56 10.93 4.78
CA SER A 29 -11.15 11.03 4.46
C SER A 29 -10.97 10.26 3.15
N MET A 30 -11.20 10.96 2.03
CA MET A 30 -10.57 10.58 0.77
C MET A 30 -9.10 10.45 1.10
N ALA A 31 -8.62 9.20 1.14
CA ALA A 31 -7.21 8.95 1.33
C ALA A 31 -6.52 9.62 0.14
N GLU A 32 -5.89 10.78 0.37
CA GLU A 32 -4.96 11.36 -0.58
C GLU A 32 -3.92 10.28 -0.83
N SER A 33 -4.04 9.61 -1.98
CA SER A 33 -3.04 8.69 -2.48
C SER A 33 -1.87 9.55 -2.92
N GLY A 34 -1.14 10.04 -1.92
CA GLY A 34 -0.18 11.12 -2.05
C GLY A 34 0.80 10.80 -3.16
N TYR A 35 0.98 11.76 -4.07
CA TYR A 35 1.85 11.60 -5.22
C TYR A 35 3.23 11.14 -4.76
N ASN A 36 3.58 9.89 -5.08
CA ASN A 36 4.86 9.31 -4.71
C ASN A 36 5.80 9.45 -5.92
N PRO A 37 6.67 10.47 -5.95
CA PRO A 37 7.53 10.74 -7.12
C PRO A 37 8.43 9.56 -7.43
N PHE A 38 8.91 8.82 -6.41
CA PHE A 38 9.78 7.65 -6.59
C PHE A 38 9.06 6.48 -7.28
N LYS A 39 7.80 6.18 -6.90
CA LYS A 39 7.00 5.14 -7.57
C LYS A 39 6.75 5.45 -9.05
N ASN A 40 6.64 6.74 -9.39
CA ASN A 40 6.45 7.22 -10.76
C ASN A 40 7.76 7.21 -11.57
N SER A 41 8.87 7.72 -11.00
CA SER A 41 10.18 7.75 -11.67
C SER A 41 10.73 6.34 -11.94
N LEU A 42 10.50 5.40 -11.02
CA LEU A 42 10.90 3.99 -11.15
C LEU A 42 9.87 3.13 -11.91
N SER A 43 8.86 3.73 -12.53
CA SER A 43 7.76 2.99 -13.21
C SER A 43 8.26 2.01 -14.29
N ARG A 44 9.31 2.38 -15.05
CA ARG A 44 9.91 1.51 -16.07
C ARG A 44 10.57 0.27 -15.45
N THR A 45 11.48 0.46 -14.49
CA THR A 45 12.18 -0.63 -13.79
C THR A 45 11.18 -1.53 -13.07
N ARG A 46 10.20 -0.95 -12.37
CA ARG A 46 9.10 -1.69 -11.73
C ARG A 46 8.26 -2.52 -12.71
N LYS A 47 8.13 -2.11 -13.98
CA LYS A 47 7.43 -2.88 -15.02
C LYS A 47 8.25 -4.07 -15.52
N LEU A 48 9.58 -3.99 -15.52
CA LEU A 48 10.45 -5.13 -15.81
C LEU A 48 10.28 -6.21 -14.74
N PHE A 49 10.52 -5.87 -13.47
CA PHE A 49 10.31 -6.78 -12.35
C PHE A 49 8.85 -7.22 -12.18
N GLY A 50 7.88 -6.41 -12.60
CA GLY A 50 6.46 -6.80 -12.63
C GLY A 50 6.18 -7.98 -13.55
N ARG A 51 6.81 -8.01 -14.74
CA ARG A 51 6.70 -9.17 -15.66
C ARG A 51 7.35 -10.41 -15.06
N LEU A 52 8.55 -10.26 -14.51
CA LEU A 52 9.24 -11.34 -13.82
C LEU A 52 8.39 -11.89 -12.66
N SER A 53 7.66 -11.03 -11.93
CA SER A 53 6.82 -11.47 -10.81
C SER A 53 5.69 -12.42 -11.20
N ASP A 54 5.29 -12.46 -12.47
CA ASP A 54 4.35 -13.45 -13.01
C ASP A 54 4.98 -14.86 -13.11
N SER A 55 6.29 -14.98 -13.34
CA SER A 55 7.03 -16.25 -13.29
C SER A 55 7.07 -16.83 -11.87
N PHE A 56 7.01 -15.97 -10.85
CA PHE A 56 7.03 -16.34 -9.43
C PHE A 56 5.66 -16.68 -8.82
N VAL A 57 4.65 -17.00 -9.64
CA VAL A 57 3.30 -17.40 -9.20
C VAL A 57 3.31 -18.66 -8.30
N LYS A 58 2.26 -18.81 -7.47
CA LYS A 58 2.09 -19.96 -6.57
C LYS A 58 2.13 -21.28 -7.33
N GLN A 59 2.98 -22.19 -6.83
CA GLN A 59 3.23 -23.54 -7.36
C GLN A 59 4.09 -23.62 -8.64
N THR A 60 4.63 -22.52 -9.17
CA THR A 60 5.69 -22.61 -10.18
C THR A 60 6.92 -23.29 -9.55
N PRO A 61 7.47 -24.37 -10.12
CA PRO A 61 8.72 -24.96 -9.65
C PRO A 61 9.89 -23.97 -9.81
N ILE A 62 10.92 -24.11 -8.99
CA ILE A 62 12.17 -23.38 -9.19
C ILE A 62 12.96 -24.12 -10.30
N THR A 63 13.09 -23.50 -11.46
CA THR A 63 13.78 -24.03 -12.65
C THR A 63 14.95 -23.16 -13.05
N ASP A 64 15.84 -23.66 -13.91
CA ASP A 64 16.97 -22.88 -14.44
C ASP A 64 16.47 -21.67 -15.25
N ASP A 65 15.43 -21.84 -16.08
CA ASP A 65 14.77 -20.73 -16.80
C ASP A 65 14.33 -19.57 -15.88
N LEU A 66 13.84 -19.88 -14.67
CA LEU A 66 13.41 -18.87 -13.69
C LEU A 66 14.61 -18.06 -13.14
N TRP A 67 15.77 -18.72 -13.01
CA TRP A 67 16.99 -18.07 -12.58
C TRP A 67 17.59 -17.20 -13.69
N ASP A 68 17.58 -17.69 -14.93
CA ASP A 68 18.02 -16.94 -16.11
C ASP A 68 17.15 -15.67 -16.32
N GLU A 69 15.82 -15.78 -16.21
CA GLU A 69 14.90 -14.63 -16.28
C GLU A 69 15.18 -13.59 -15.17
N LEU A 70 15.54 -14.04 -13.96
CA LEU A 70 15.89 -13.15 -12.85
C LEU A 70 17.24 -12.46 -13.08
N GLU A 71 18.26 -13.17 -13.56
CA GLU A 71 19.55 -12.55 -13.86
C GLU A 71 19.44 -11.56 -15.03
N GLU A 72 18.70 -11.89 -16.11
CA GLU A 72 18.42 -10.96 -17.21
C GLU A 72 17.71 -9.69 -16.70
N ALA A 73 16.73 -9.83 -15.82
CA ALA A 73 16.02 -8.69 -15.23
C ALA A 73 16.92 -7.81 -14.35
N LEU A 74 17.85 -8.40 -13.59
CA LEU A 74 18.84 -7.67 -12.79
C LEU A 74 19.82 -6.90 -13.70
N LEU A 75 20.39 -7.56 -14.71
CA LEU A 75 21.30 -6.95 -15.68
C LEU A 75 20.61 -5.80 -16.45
N SER A 76 19.37 -6.00 -16.89
CA SER A 76 18.53 -5.02 -17.59
C SER A 76 18.10 -3.82 -16.72
N ALA A 77 18.27 -3.91 -15.41
CA ALA A 77 17.96 -2.86 -14.44
C ALA A 77 19.21 -2.06 -14.00
N ASP A 78 20.30 -2.12 -14.78
CA ASP A 78 21.59 -1.45 -14.53
C ASP A 78 22.27 -1.88 -13.20
N VAL A 79 21.97 -3.08 -12.70
CA VAL A 79 22.61 -3.64 -11.48
C VAL A 79 24.09 -4.02 -11.73
N GLY A 80 24.42 -4.41 -12.95
CA GLY A 80 25.75 -4.83 -13.38
C GLY A 80 26.10 -6.28 -12.99
N PRO A 81 26.99 -6.95 -13.75
CA PRO A 81 27.19 -8.40 -13.66
C PRO A 81 27.71 -8.87 -12.30
N GLY A 82 28.74 -8.22 -11.75
CA GLY A 82 29.31 -8.64 -10.45
C GLY A 82 28.30 -8.56 -9.30
N THR A 83 27.40 -7.57 -9.32
CA THR A 83 26.33 -7.44 -8.32
C THR A 83 25.20 -8.42 -8.58
N ALA A 84 24.84 -8.66 -9.84
CA ALA A 84 23.82 -9.64 -10.23
C ALA A 84 24.22 -11.05 -9.78
N THR A 85 25.40 -11.53 -10.16
CA THR A 85 25.91 -12.85 -9.74
C THR A 85 25.96 -12.97 -8.21
N TRP A 86 26.41 -11.94 -7.49
CA TRP A 86 26.42 -11.95 -6.01
C TRP A 86 25.01 -12.05 -5.40
N LEU A 87 24.00 -11.41 -6.01
CA LEU A 87 22.60 -11.55 -5.58
C LEU A 87 22.08 -12.96 -5.87
N MET A 88 22.38 -13.52 -7.04
CA MET A 88 21.98 -14.88 -7.44
C MET A 88 22.58 -15.93 -6.51
N ASP A 89 23.90 -15.93 -6.29
CA ASP A 89 24.59 -16.84 -5.36
C ASP A 89 23.96 -16.83 -3.96
N ARG A 90 23.67 -15.62 -3.45
CA ARG A 90 23.04 -15.44 -2.15
C ARG A 90 21.62 -16.00 -2.10
N LEU A 91 20.84 -15.83 -3.17
CA LEU A 91 19.46 -16.28 -3.26
C LEU A 91 19.36 -17.81 -3.46
N HIS A 92 20.21 -18.39 -4.31
CA HIS A 92 20.35 -19.84 -4.48
C HIS A 92 20.72 -20.51 -3.15
N LYS A 93 21.70 -19.94 -2.43
CA LYS A 93 22.08 -20.43 -1.11
C LYS A 93 20.90 -20.41 -0.13
N ARG A 94 20.14 -19.30 -0.08
CA ARG A 94 18.94 -19.18 0.76
C ARG A 94 17.87 -20.21 0.40
N VAL A 95 17.59 -20.41 -0.89
CA VAL A 95 16.65 -21.43 -1.39
C VAL A 95 17.03 -22.83 -0.92
N ALA A 96 18.32 -23.17 -0.97
CA ALA A 96 18.85 -24.45 -0.51
C ALA A 96 18.77 -24.59 1.02
N GLU A 97 19.15 -23.55 1.78
CA GLU A 97 19.11 -23.54 3.26
C GLU A 97 17.68 -23.63 3.81
N GLU A 98 16.72 -22.92 3.21
CA GLU A 98 15.30 -22.92 3.60
C GLU A 98 14.48 -24.04 2.93
N GLN A 99 15.11 -24.90 2.11
CA GLN A 99 14.47 -26.00 1.39
C GLN A 99 13.23 -25.57 0.57
N MET A 100 13.30 -24.38 -0.05
CA MET A 100 12.22 -23.85 -0.89
C MET A 100 12.04 -24.72 -2.14
N ARG A 101 10.78 -24.98 -2.51
CA ARG A 101 10.42 -25.82 -3.67
C ARG A 101 9.74 -25.05 -4.79
N ASN A 102 9.03 -23.98 -4.43
CA ASN A 102 8.20 -23.22 -5.34
C ASN A 102 8.67 -21.76 -5.38
N ALA A 103 8.62 -21.15 -6.57
CA ALA A 103 9.04 -19.77 -6.83
C ALA A 103 8.40 -18.77 -5.85
N SER A 104 7.10 -18.92 -5.53
CA SER A 104 6.40 -18.05 -4.58
C SER A 104 6.96 -18.02 -3.14
N GLN A 105 7.87 -18.94 -2.78
CA GLN A 105 8.61 -18.89 -1.51
C GLN A 105 9.82 -17.96 -1.58
N VAL A 106 10.42 -17.81 -2.77
CA VAL A 106 11.62 -17.00 -3.05
C VAL A 106 11.32 -15.50 -2.95
N GLN A 107 10.06 -15.09 -3.17
CA GLN A 107 9.61 -13.69 -3.09
C GLN A 107 9.55 -13.10 -1.65
N GLN A 108 9.67 -13.92 -0.60
CA GLN A 108 9.47 -13.50 0.80
C GLN A 108 10.77 -13.08 1.49
#